data_AF-A0A8T5U2N0-F1
#
_entry.id   AF-A0A8T5U2N0-F1
#
_cell.length_a   1.000
_cell.length_b   1.000
_cell.length_c   1.000
_cell.angle_alpha   90.00
_cell.angle_beta   90.00
_cell.angle_gamma   90.00
#
_symmetry.space_group_name_H-M   'P 1'
#
loop_
_entity.id
_entity.type
_entity.pdbx_description
1 polymer ?
#
loop_
_entity_poly.entity_id
_entity_poly.type
_entity_poly.pdbx_seq_one_letter_code
_entity_poly.pdbx_strand_id
1 'polypeptide(L)'
;MVRRKSTLVFEILMEAIAINRYIEVICPVCKSKKVIQIPKSVVNQASQLTTISVPQDKVCQHHFQLFIDKNFSIRGYQKVDFQLNPGDEKKEKRLKPSYKEHFVNSLDLYQSINSEKIPSKKISEKPKFRQKVSNFEENFNKKNTMTLQEIYEEFWEFIDDNNEIFRKFIINDTKRRTLLKMRKLTSLSSSS
;
A
#
# COMPACT_ATOMS: atom_id res chain seq x y z
N MET A 1 53.36 34.60 -3.97
CA MET A 1 52.55 33.49 -3.41
C MET A 1 51.19 34.09 -3.03
N VAL A 2 50.07 33.36 -3.16
CA VAL A 2 48.65 33.81 -3.04
C VAL A 2 47.98 34.08 -4.39
N ARG A 3 46.73 33.58 -4.50
CA ARG A 3 45.77 33.54 -5.63
C ARG A 3 45.67 32.22 -6.40
N ARG A 4 45.28 31.14 -5.70
CA ARG A 4 44.70 29.92 -6.31
C ARG A 4 43.59 29.27 -5.46
N LYS A 5 42.83 30.06 -4.70
CA LYS A 5 41.72 29.53 -3.86
C LYS A 5 40.31 29.91 -4.36
N SER A 6 40.19 30.83 -5.32
CA SER A 6 38.89 31.34 -5.79
C SER A 6 38.25 30.50 -6.90
N THR A 7 39.03 29.80 -7.72
CA THR A 7 38.52 29.05 -8.88
C THR A 7 37.84 27.73 -8.48
N LEU A 8 38.39 27.04 -7.47
CA LEU A 8 37.90 25.74 -6.98
C LEU A 8 36.49 25.83 -6.36
N VAL A 9 36.16 26.95 -5.69
CA VAL A 9 34.83 27.13 -5.08
C VAL A 9 33.76 27.37 -6.15
N PHE A 10 34.12 28.03 -7.25
CA PHE A 10 33.20 28.31 -8.35
C PHE A 10 32.87 27.06 -9.17
N GLU A 11 33.82 26.15 -9.39
CA GLU A 11 33.57 24.86 -10.06
C GLU A 11 32.69 23.93 -9.22
N ILE A 12 32.93 23.83 -7.91
CA ILE A 12 32.10 23.03 -7.00
C ILE A 12 30.65 23.57 -6.92
N LEU A 13 30.48 24.89 -6.96
CA LEU A 13 29.14 25.50 -6.99
C LEU A 13 28.42 25.23 -8.33
N MET A 14 29.15 25.23 -9.45
CA MET A 14 28.59 24.99 -10.77
C MET A 14 28.24 23.50 -11.00
N GLU A 15 29.01 22.57 -10.45
CA GLU A 15 28.63 21.14 -10.44
C GLU A 15 27.36 20.90 -9.60
N ALA A 16 27.20 21.58 -8.46
CA ALA A 16 26.02 21.44 -7.62
C ALA A 16 24.72 21.95 -8.29
N ILE A 17 24.82 22.98 -9.15
CA ILE A 17 23.68 23.53 -9.90
C ILE A 17 23.15 22.53 -10.94
N ALA A 18 23.98 21.59 -11.42
CA ALA A 18 23.56 20.56 -12.36
C ALA A 18 22.82 19.36 -11.71
N ILE A 19 22.77 19.27 -10.38
CA ILE A 19 22.28 18.07 -9.66
C ILE A 19 20.79 18.15 -9.35
N ASN A 20 20.22 19.33 -9.21
CA ASN A 20 18.85 19.50 -8.73
C ASN A 20 17.91 20.03 -9.82
N ARG A 21 16.66 19.59 -9.80
CA ARG A 21 15.57 20.14 -10.63
C ARG A 21 14.46 20.68 -9.74
N TYR A 22 13.85 21.77 -10.19
CA TYR A 22 12.72 22.38 -9.52
C TYR A 22 11.44 21.97 -10.25
N ILE A 23 10.46 21.47 -9.50
CA ILE A 23 9.17 21.08 -10.04
C ILE A 23 8.04 21.70 -9.24
N GLU A 24 6.95 22.09 -9.92
CA GLU A 24 5.74 22.57 -9.26
C GLU A 24 4.88 21.38 -8.85
N VAL A 25 4.70 21.19 -7.55
CA VAL A 25 3.90 20.10 -6.97
C VAL A 25 2.56 20.63 -6.49
N ILE A 26 1.50 19.89 -6.82
CA ILE A 26 0.13 20.22 -6.44
C ILE A 26 -0.38 19.19 -5.44
N CYS A 27 -0.82 19.62 -4.27
CA CYS A 27 -1.41 18.71 -3.29
C CYS A 27 -2.70 18.08 -3.86
N PRO A 28 -2.85 16.74 -3.86
CA PRO A 28 -4.06 16.09 -4.36
C PRO A 28 -5.30 16.35 -3.49
N VAL A 29 -5.10 16.73 -2.21
CA VAL A 29 -6.16 16.96 -1.21
C VAL A 29 -6.68 18.40 -1.26
N CYS A 30 -5.84 19.40 -1.03
CA CYS A 30 -6.26 20.81 -0.94
C CYS A 30 -5.89 21.68 -2.13
N LYS A 31 -5.23 21.12 -3.16
CA LYS A 31 -4.81 21.82 -4.38
C LYS A 31 -3.80 22.96 -4.19
N SER A 32 -3.22 23.10 -2.99
CA SER A 32 -2.08 24.00 -2.76
C SER A 32 -0.92 23.63 -3.67
N LYS A 33 -0.24 24.65 -4.20
CA LYS A 33 0.89 24.48 -5.11
C LYS A 33 2.17 24.97 -4.45
N LYS A 34 3.28 24.27 -4.69
CA LYS A 34 4.60 24.73 -4.25
C LYS A 34 5.69 24.16 -5.15
N VAL A 35 6.72 24.96 -5.39
CA VAL A 35 7.92 24.50 -6.08
C VAL A 35 8.81 23.78 -5.06
N ILE A 36 9.18 22.53 -5.36
CA ILE A 36 10.12 21.75 -4.56
C ILE A 36 11.36 21.41 -5.39
N GLN A 37 12.48 21.23 -4.68
CA GLN A 37 13.76 20.84 -5.28
C GLN A 37 13.95 19.33 -5.16
N ILE A 38 14.28 18.67 -6.26
CA ILE A 38 14.49 17.23 -6.34
C ILE A 38 15.86 16.93 -6.93
N PRO A 39 16.71 16.17 -6.22
CA PRO A 39 17.99 15.71 -6.76
C PRO A 39 17.79 14.71 -7.91
N LYS A 40 18.52 14.91 -9.01
CA LYS A 40 18.54 13.99 -10.14
C LYS A 40 19.02 12.59 -9.77
N SER A 41 19.88 12.48 -8.76
CA SER A 41 20.35 11.20 -8.24
C SER A 41 19.19 10.30 -7.78
N VAL A 42 18.15 10.87 -7.16
CA VAL A 42 16.99 10.12 -6.68
C VAL A 42 16.13 9.63 -7.85
N VAL A 43 15.95 10.45 -8.88
CA VAL A 43 15.10 10.13 -10.04
C VAL A 43 15.77 9.13 -10.98
N ASN A 44 17.09 9.23 -11.17
CA ASN A 44 17.82 8.39 -12.12
C ASN A 44 18.06 6.96 -11.63
N GLN A 45 17.88 6.67 -10.33
CA GLN A 45 18.01 5.32 -9.78
C GLN A 45 16.85 4.41 -10.20
N ALA A 46 15.66 4.95 -10.47
CA ALA A 46 14.50 4.16 -10.83
C ALA A 46 14.47 3.81 -12.33
N SER A 47 13.94 2.63 -12.67
CA SER A 47 13.85 2.16 -14.05
C SER A 47 12.90 3.01 -14.90
N GLN A 48 11.77 3.47 -14.34
CA GLN A 48 10.74 4.23 -15.06
C GLN A 48 10.12 5.37 -14.25
N LEU A 49 9.60 5.08 -13.04
CA LEU A 49 8.94 6.05 -12.17
C LEU A 49 9.61 6.08 -10.80
N THR A 50 9.79 7.28 -10.27
CA THR A 50 10.30 7.54 -8.93
C THR A 50 9.15 7.98 -8.05
N THR A 51 8.89 7.22 -6.99
CA THR A 51 7.92 7.58 -5.96
C THR A 51 8.60 8.42 -4.89
N ILE A 52 8.07 9.61 -4.62
CA ILE A 52 8.58 10.49 -3.57
C ILE A 52 7.49 10.73 -2.54
N SER A 53 7.81 10.49 -1.27
CA SER A 53 6.93 10.85 -0.16
C SER A 53 7.08 12.34 0.17
N VAL A 54 5.98 13.07 0.14
CA VAL A 54 5.92 14.49 0.49
C VAL A 54 5.33 14.62 1.89
N PRO A 55 6.17 14.77 2.95
CA PRO A 55 5.68 14.92 4.30
C PRO A 55 4.89 16.22 4.47
N GLN A 56 4.17 16.28 5.60
CA GLN A 56 3.48 17.48 6.05
C GLN A 56 4.48 18.65 6.09
N ASP A 57 3.98 19.86 5.86
CA ASP A 57 4.71 21.14 5.83
C ASP A 57 5.69 21.32 4.67
N LYS A 58 5.92 20.30 3.83
CA LYS A 58 6.68 20.51 2.59
C LYS A 58 5.90 21.30 1.58
N VAL A 59 4.64 20.97 1.32
CA VAL A 59 3.75 21.72 0.41
C VAL A 59 2.57 22.32 1.16
N CYS A 60 1.96 21.54 2.05
CA CYS A 60 0.84 21.90 2.92
C CYS A 60 0.81 20.90 4.10
N GLN A 61 -0.21 20.94 4.95
CA GLN A 61 -0.36 20.02 6.09
C GLN A 61 -0.73 18.57 5.71
N HIS A 62 -0.92 18.26 4.43
CA HIS A 62 -1.25 16.90 3.98
C HIS A 62 0.01 16.12 3.61
N HIS A 63 0.06 14.85 4.03
CA HIS A 63 1.03 13.86 3.57
C HIS A 63 0.50 13.16 2.31
N PHE A 64 1.33 13.07 1.27
CA PHE A 64 0.97 12.37 0.04
C PHE A 64 2.22 11.85 -0.68
N GLN A 65 2.02 10.98 -1.66
CA GLN A 65 3.08 10.50 -2.54
C GLN A 65 2.91 11.12 -3.93
N LEU A 66 4.03 11.39 -4.61
CA LEU A 66 4.06 11.85 -5.99
C LEU A 66 4.89 10.88 -6.83
N PHE A 67 4.51 10.74 -8.11
CA PHE A 67 5.22 9.90 -9.07
C PHE A 67 5.84 10.77 -10.14
N ILE A 68 7.16 10.65 -10.31
CA ILE A 68 7.95 11.42 -11.28
C ILE A 68 8.64 10.49 -12.27
N ASP A 69 8.66 10.86 -13.55
CA ASP A 69 9.45 10.17 -14.55
C ASP A 69 10.89 10.73 -14.66
N LYS A 70 11.73 10.10 -15.50
CA LYS A 70 13.11 10.55 -15.76
C LYS A 70 13.22 11.97 -16.35
N ASN A 71 12.13 12.49 -16.90
CA ASN A 71 12.05 13.84 -17.46
C ASN A 71 11.59 14.87 -16.42
N PHE A 72 11.50 14.50 -15.13
CA PHE A 72 11.00 15.34 -14.04
C PHE A 72 9.54 15.76 -14.23
N SER A 73 8.78 15.02 -15.03
CA SER A 73 7.35 15.24 -15.21
C SER A 73 6.57 14.44 -14.19
N ILE A 74 5.62 15.12 -13.53
CA ILE A 74 4.73 14.48 -12.56
C ILE A 74 3.70 13.64 -13.33
N ARG A 75 3.65 12.34 -13.03
CA ARG A 75 2.74 11.36 -13.65
C ARG A 75 1.51 11.07 -12.82
N GLY A 76 1.56 11.32 -11.51
CA GLY A 76 0.42 11.11 -10.64
C GLY A 76 0.70 11.46 -9.19
N TYR A 77 -0.36 11.32 -8.39
CA TYR A 77 -0.35 11.53 -6.95
C TYR A 77 -1.11 10.40 -6.27
N GLN A 78 -0.69 10.03 -5.07
CA GLN A 78 -1.38 9.07 -4.22
C GLN A 78 -1.59 9.66 -2.82
N LYS A 79 -2.83 9.57 -2.32
CA LYS A 79 -3.18 9.94 -0.95
C LYS A 79 -2.73 8.82 -0.01
N VAL A 80 -2.26 9.19 1.18
CA VAL A 80 -1.91 8.24 2.22
C VAL A 80 -3.13 8.09 3.13
N ASP A 81 -3.71 6.88 3.18
CA ASP A 81 -4.91 6.62 3.99
C ASP A 81 -4.57 6.45 5.48
N PHE A 82 -3.43 5.81 5.78
CA PHE A 82 -2.98 5.54 7.15
C PHE A 82 -1.46 5.78 7.27
N GLN A 83 -1.04 6.44 8.34
CA GLN A 83 0.36 6.63 8.70
C GLN A 83 0.57 6.07 10.10
N LEU A 84 1.38 5.02 10.23
CA LEU A 84 1.72 4.43 11.52
C LEU A 84 2.78 5.30 12.20
N ASN A 85 2.50 5.81 13.40
CA ASN A 85 3.50 6.51 14.19
C ASN A 85 4.24 5.50 15.06
N PRO A 86 5.59 5.47 15.05
CA PRO A 86 6.37 4.57 15.89
C PRO A 86 6.26 4.88 17.41
N GLY A 87 5.42 5.84 17.80
CA GLY A 87 5.09 6.17 19.19
C GLY A 87 3.85 5.48 19.74
N ASP A 88 3.03 4.87 18.88
CA ASP A 88 1.77 4.22 19.28
C ASP A 88 1.99 2.83 19.91
N GLU A 89 3.23 2.36 19.97
CA GLU A 89 3.59 1.08 20.60
C GLU A 89 3.70 1.16 22.15
N LYS A 90 3.37 2.30 22.78
CA LYS A 90 3.60 2.49 24.22
C LYS A 90 2.35 2.38 25.08
N LYS A 91 2.30 1.23 25.77
CA LYS A 91 1.60 0.86 27.02
C LYS A 91 0.30 0.07 26.84
N GLU A 92 0.45 -1.19 26.43
CA GLU A 92 -0.34 -2.25 27.06
C GLU A 92 0.03 -2.32 28.55
N LYS A 93 -0.58 -1.45 29.36
CA LYS A 93 -0.82 -1.80 30.76
C LYS A 93 -1.72 -3.02 30.67
N ARG A 94 -1.23 -4.16 31.14
CA ARG A 94 -1.94 -5.43 31.40
C ARG A 94 -3.46 -5.26 31.57
N LEU A 95 -4.17 -5.10 30.46
CA LEU A 95 -5.60 -5.33 30.40
C LEU A 95 -5.67 -6.80 30.04
N LYS A 96 -6.09 -7.63 31.00
CA LYS A 96 -6.46 -9.00 30.70
C LYS A 96 -7.37 -8.95 29.47
N PRO A 97 -7.10 -9.69 28.39
CA PRO A 97 -8.03 -9.72 27.29
C PRO A 97 -9.30 -10.39 27.83
N SER A 98 -10.35 -9.61 28.07
CA SER A 98 -11.68 -10.17 28.28
C SER A 98 -12.21 -10.52 26.89
N TYR A 99 -11.83 -11.69 26.40
CA TYR A 99 -12.18 -12.21 25.06
C TYR A 99 -13.68 -12.52 24.89
N LYS A 100 -14.56 -11.97 25.73
CA LYS A 100 -15.98 -12.33 25.77
C LYS A 100 -16.97 -11.28 25.28
N GLU A 101 -16.59 -10.02 25.02
CA GLU A 101 -17.59 -8.97 24.80
C GLU A 101 -17.64 -8.33 23.41
N HIS A 102 -16.75 -8.68 22.47
CA HIS A 102 -16.80 -8.12 21.11
C HIS A 102 -16.65 -9.14 19.98
N PHE A 103 -17.06 -10.39 20.20
CA PHE A 103 -17.51 -11.20 19.08
C PHE A 103 -18.96 -10.80 18.80
N VAL A 104 -19.15 -9.71 18.05
CA VAL A 104 -20.43 -9.53 17.37
C VAL A 104 -20.58 -10.76 16.51
N ASN A 105 -21.55 -11.60 16.87
CA ASN A 105 -21.84 -12.82 16.17
C ASN A 105 -22.18 -12.43 14.73
N SER A 106 -21.22 -12.59 13.81
CA SER A 106 -21.35 -12.12 12.42
C SER A 106 -22.56 -12.74 11.71
N LEU A 107 -23.16 -13.76 12.32
CA LEU A 107 -24.41 -14.40 11.93
C LEU A 107 -25.66 -13.55 12.26
N ASP A 108 -25.69 -12.86 13.40
CA ASP A 108 -26.83 -12.01 13.81
C ASP A 108 -26.92 -10.76 12.94
N LEU A 109 -25.78 -10.23 12.48
CA LEU A 109 -25.73 -9.12 11.53
C LEU A 109 -26.25 -9.56 10.15
N TYR A 110 -25.93 -10.79 9.71
CA TYR A 110 -26.40 -11.33 8.43
C TYR A 110 -27.90 -11.67 8.45
N GLN A 111 -28.43 -12.13 9.58
CA GLN A 111 -29.86 -12.41 9.75
C GLN A 111 -30.71 -11.14 9.84
N SER A 112 -30.17 -10.07 10.43
CA SER A 112 -30.85 -8.77 10.54
C SER A 112 -31.05 -8.13 9.15
N ILE A 113 -30.06 -8.24 8.26
CA ILE A 113 -30.13 -7.68 6.90
C ILE A 113 -31.15 -8.43 6.02
N ASN A 114 -31.37 -9.72 6.29
CA ASN A 114 -32.28 -10.57 5.50
C ASN A 114 -33.73 -10.59 6.01
N SER A 115 -34.02 -9.97 7.17
CA SER A 115 -35.34 -10.08 7.81
C SER A 115 -36.21 -8.81 7.73
N GLU A 116 -35.67 -7.68 7.26
CA GLU A 116 -36.47 -6.46 7.11
C GLU A 116 -37.14 -6.37 5.73
N LYS A 117 -38.38 -6.86 5.65
CA LYS A 117 -39.36 -6.31 4.70
C LYS A 117 -39.71 -4.91 5.19
N ILE A 118 -39.00 -3.88 4.72
CA ILE A 118 -39.31 -2.49 5.08
C ILE A 118 -40.61 -2.07 4.36
N PRO A 119 -41.67 -1.68 5.10
CA PRO A 119 -42.86 -1.06 4.52
C PRO A 119 -42.56 0.40 4.13
N SER A 120 -43.03 0.78 2.95
CA SER A 120 -42.87 2.10 2.36
C SER A 120 -43.80 3.15 2.99
N LYS A 121 -43.22 4.23 3.54
CA LYS A 121 -43.75 5.63 3.50
C LYS A 121 -42.81 6.59 4.24
N LYS A 122 -42.14 7.49 3.48
CA LYS A 122 -42.48 8.91 3.19
C LYS A 122 -41.92 9.90 4.23
N ILE A 123 -40.75 10.48 3.93
CA ILE A 123 -40.36 11.81 4.40
C ILE A 123 -39.75 12.59 3.20
N SER A 124 -40.06 13.87 3.21
CA SER A 124 -40.08 14.87 2.14
C SER A 124 -38.73 15.47 1.72
N GLU A 125 -38.62 15.68 0.42
CA GLU A 125 -37.96 16.78 -0.33
C GLU A 125 -36.43 17.00 -0.26
N LYS A 126 -35.89 17.43 -1.42
CA LYS A 126 -34.51 17.24 -1.93
C LYS A 126 -33.54 18.38 -1.53
N PRO A 127 -32.22 18.19 -1.72
CA PRO A 127 -31.66 18.72 -2.95
C PRO A 127 -30.81 17.72 -3.75
N LYS A 128 -30.78 17.98 -5.06
CA LYS A 128 -30.31 17.10 -6.13
C LYS A 128 -28.77 17.06 -6.17
N PHE A 129 -28.17 15.88 -6.00
CA PHE A 129 -26.89 15.56 -6.63
C PHE A 129 -27.07 14.33 -7.50
N ARG A 130 -27.19 14.55 -8.82
CA ARG A 130 -27.07 13.48 -9.81
C ARG A 130 -25.58 13.17 -9.94
N GLN A 131 -25.12 12.08 -9.33
CA GLN A 131 -24.04 11.30 -9.92
C GLN A 131 -24.67 10.03 -10.47
N LYS A 132 -24.57 9.88 -11.79
CA LYS A 132 -24.81 8.61 -12.48
C LYS A 132 -23.80 7.60 -11.92
N VAL A 133 -24.24 6.80 -10.96
CA VAL A 133 -23.63 5.51 -10.66
C VAL A 133 -24.56 4.49 -11.27
N SER A 134 -24.40 4.26 -12.58
CA SER A 134 -25.10 3.19 -13.28
C SER A 134 -24.07 2.58 -14.20
N ASN A 135 -23.52 1.43 -13.77
CA ASN A 135 -23.02 0.30 -14.56
C ASN A 135 -21.82 -0.44 -13.96
N PHE A 136 -21.33 -0.11 -12.76
CA PHE A 136 -20.21 -0.87 -12.16
C PHE A 136 -20.64 -1.92 -11.11
N GLU A 137 -21.82 -1.80 -10.51
CA GLU A 137 -22.20 -2.66 -9.38
C GLU A 137 -22.94 -3.95 -9.78
N GLU A 138 -23.27 -4.15 -11.06
CA GLU A 138 -23.98 -5.35 -11.51
C GLU A 138 -23.08 -6.59 -11.70
N ASN A 139 -21.74 -6.47 -11.60
CA ASN A 139 -20.82 -7.59 -11.84
C ASN A 139 -20.23 -8.26 -10.59
N PHE A 140 -20.49 -7.77 -9.37
CA PHE A 140 -19.92 -8.35 -8.16
C PHE A 140 -20.70 -9.55 -7.58
N ASN A 141 -21.82 -9.93 -8.18
CA ASN A 141 -22.66 -11.05 -7.72
C ASN A 141 -22.55 -12.33 -8.57
N LYS A 142 -21.45 -12.53 -9.29
CA LYS A 142 -21.06 -13.89 -9.69
C LYS A 142 -20.35 -14.54 -8.51
N LYS A 143 -21.07 -15.45 -7.85
CA LYS A 143 -20.62 -16.37 -6.79
C LYS A 143 -19.09 -16.56 -6.75
N ASN A 144 -18.40 -15.79 -5.90
CA ASN A 144 -16.99 -16.01 -5.55
C ASN A 144 -16.88 -17.20 -4.59
N THR A 145 -17.31 -18.38 -5.03
CA THR A 145 -17.04 -19.63 -4.33
C THR A 145 -15.80 -20.24 -4.95
N MET A 146 -14.64 -19.98 -4.36
CA MET A 146 -13.43 -20.74 -4.68
C MET A 146 -13.47 -22.09 -3.97
N THR A 147 -13.07 -23.14 -4.68
CA THR A 147 -12.88 -24.46 -4.11
C THR A 147 -11.61 -24.49 -3.26
N LEU A 148 -11.52 -25.43 -2.30
CA LEU A 148 -10.28 -25.63 -1.52
C LEU A 148 -9.07 -25.94 -2.42
N GLN A 149 -9.31 -26.59 -3.56
CA GLN A 149 -8.25 -26.86 -4.52
C GLN A 149 -7.72 -25.58 -5.19
N GLU A 150 -8.60 -24.67 -5.60
CA GLU A 150 -8.20 -23.39 -6.19
C GLU A 150 -7.44 -22.52 -5.18
N ILE A 151 -7.93 -22.46 -3.93
CA ILE A 151 -7.22 -21.77 -2.84
C ILE A 151 -5.84 -22.40 -2.61
N TYR A 152 -5.75 -23.72 -2.65
CA TYR A 152 -4.46 -24.40 -2.48
C TYR A 152 -3.49 -24.06 -3.61
N GLU A 153 -3.89 -24.17 -4.87
CA GLU A 153 -2.99 -23.91 -6.01
C GLU A 153 -2.49 -22.45 -6.05
N GLU A 154 -3.30 -21.49 -5.60
CA GLU A 154 -2.91 -20.08 -5.56
C GLU A 154 -2.00 -19.73 -4.38
N PHE A 155 -2.16 -20.39 -3.22
CA PHE A 155 -1.51 -19.98 -1.97
C PHE A 155 -0.67 -21.06 -1.29
N TRP A 156 -0.38 -22.20 -1.94
CA TRP A 156 0.33 -23.33 -1.32
C TRP A 156 1.66 -22.96 -0.65
N GLU A 157 2.37 -21.94 -1.16
CA GLU A 157 3.65 -21.45 -0.59
C GLU A 157 3.52 -20.92 0.84
N PHE A 158 2.31 -20.46 1.22
CA PHE A 158 2.01 -19.85 2.53
C PHE A 158 1.26 -20.79 3.47
N ILE A 159 0.77 -21.92 2.98
CA ILE A 159 0.05 -22.91 3.78
C ILE A 159 1.08 -23.77 4.51
N ASP A 160 0.93 -23.98 5.82
CA ASP A 160 1.83 -24.85 6.59
C ASP A 160 1.72 -26.33 6.20
N ASP A 161 2.84 -27.07 6.28
CA ASP A 161 2.89 -28.51 5.99
C ASP A 161 1.98 -29.33 6.93
N ASN A 162 1.73 -28.83 8.14
CA ASN A 162 0.90 -29.47 9.16
C ASN A 162 -0.58 -29.08 9.06
N ASN A 163 -1.00 -28.36 8.02
CA ASN A 163 -2.38 -27.91 7.89
C ASN A 163 -3.34 -29.07 7.57
N GLU A 164 -4.28 -29.34 8.48
CA GLU A 164 -5.22 -30.46 8.35
C GLU A 164 -6.21 -30.29 7.19
N ILE A 165 -6.61 -29.04 6.90
CA ILE A 165 -7.59 -28.70 5.85
C ILE A 165 -6.99 -29.01 4.48
N PHE A 166 -5.71 -28.68 4.28
CA PHE A 166 -5.02 -28.87 3.01
C PHE A 166 -4.21 -30.17 2.93
N ARG A 167 -4.27 -31.03 3.96
CA ARG A 167 -3.47 -32.25 4.07
C ARG A 167 -3.49 -33.12 2.82
N LYS A 168 -4.67 -33.27 2.20
CA LYS A 168 -4.84 -34.07 0.97
C LYS A 168 -4.07 -33.49 -0.22
N PHE A 169 -4.00 -32.17 -0.32
CA PHE A 169 -3.28 -31.47 -1.40
C PHE A 169 -1.78 -31.44 -1.12
N ILE A 170 -1.38 -31.14 0.13
CA ILE A 170 0.01 -31.13 0.58
C ILE A 170 0.69 -32.49 0.34
N ILE A 171 0.02 -33.59 0.69
CA ILE A 171 0.59 -34.93 0.49
C ILE A 171 0.83 -35.19 -1.00
N ASN A 172 -0.04 -34.76 -1.90
CA ASN A 172 0.07 -35.09 -3.32
C ASN A 172 0.92 -34.09 -4.13
N ASP A 173 1.38 -33.01 -3.52
CA ASP A 173 2.10 -31.94 -4.19
C ASP A 173 3.59 -32.28 -4.41
N THR A 174 3.94 -32.57 -5.66
CA THR A 174 5.32 -32.87 -6.07
C THR A 174 6.21 -31.64 -6.12
N LYS A 175 5.65 -30.45 -6.42
CA LYS A 175 6.39 -29.18 -6.48
C LYS A 175 6.91 -28.83 -5.10
N ARG A 176 6.03 -28.92 -4.10
CA ARG A 176 6.33 -28.68 -2.68
C ARG A 176 7.41 -29.60 -2.14
N ARG A 177 7.34 -30.90 -2.45
CA ARG A 177 8.39 -31.88 -2.08
C ARG A 177 9.74 -31.56 -2.72
N THR A 178 9.76 -31.04 -3.94
CA THR A 178 10.99 -30.68 -4.65
C THR A 178 11.64 -29.45 -4.01
N LEU A 179 10.87 -28.42 -3.66
CA LEU A 179 11.39 -27.25 -2.94
C LEU A 179 11.96 -27.60 -1.56
N LEU A 180 11.27 -28.47 -0.80
CA LEU A 180 11.75 -28.92 0.50
C LEU A 180 13.10 -29.65 0.39
N LYS A 181 13.28 -30.48 -0.65
CA LYS A 181 14.57 -31.14 -0.92
C LYS A 181 15.67 -30.12 -1.24
N MET A 182 15.38 -29.11 -2.05
CA MET A 182 16.36 -28.05 -2.37
C MET A 182 16.76 -27.25 -1.12
N ARG A 183 15.79 -26.83 -0.29
CA ARG A 183 16.06 -26.11 0.96
C ARG A 183 16.92 -26.91 1.93
N LYS A 184 16.68 -28.22 2.03
CA LYS A 184 17.47 -29.12 2.88
C LYS A 184 18.92 -29.27 2.39
N LEU A 185 19.13 -29.32 1.08
CA LEU A 185 20.48 -29.38 0.50
C LEU A 185 21.25 -28.07 0.73
N THR A 186 20.59 -26.93 0.59
CA THR A 186 21.21 -25.61 0.83
C THR A 186 21.60 -25.39 2.30
N SER A 187 20.85 -25.96 3.24
CA SER A 187 21.18 -25.83 4.68
C SER A 187 22.34 -26.72 5.11
N LEU A 188 22.60 -27.83 4.40
CA LEU A 188 23.74 -28.73 4.64
C LEU A 188 25.06 -28.15 4.09
N SER A 189 25.01 -27.41 2.98
CA SER A 189 26.20 -26.78 2.37
C SER A 189 26.71 -25.55 3.12
N SER A 190 25.88 -24.90 3.95
CA SER A 190 26.26 -23.71 4.75
C SER A 190 26.90 -24.04 6.11
N SER A 191 27.05 -25.33 6.42
CA SER A 191 27.57 -25.84 7.70
C SER A 191 28.82 -26.72 7.54
N SER A 192 29.49 -26.66 6.38
CA SER A 192 30.81 -27.29 6.15
C SER A 192 31.89 -26.23 5.96
#